data_AF-A0A834VZH7-F1
#
_entry.id   AF-A0A834VZH7-F1
#
_cell.length_a   1.000
_cell.length_b   1.000
_cell.length_c   1.000
_cell.angle_alpha   90.00
_cell.angle_beta   90.00
_cell.angle_gamma   90.00
#
_symmetry.space_group_name_H-M   'P 1'
#
loop_
_entity.id
_entity.type
_entity.pdbx_description
1 polymer ?
#
loop_
_entity_poly.entity_id
_entity_poly.type
_entity_poly.pdbx_seq_one_letter_code
_entity_poly.pdbx_strand_id
1 'polypeptide(L)' 'MIPHKTKRGAAALARLKVFEGIPPPYDKMKRMVVPDALK' A
#
# COMPACT_ATOMS: atom_id res chain seq x y z
N MET A 1 -7.96 6.86 -1.81
CA MET A 1 -8.69 7.87 -2.61
C MET A 1 -7.93 9.20 -2.56
N ILE A 2 -7.06 9.48 -3.53
CA ILE A 2 -6.17 10.65 -3.50
C ILE A 2 -6.29 11.47 -4.80
N PRO A 3 -6.03 12.79 -4.76
CA PRO A 3 -6.11 13.68 -5.93
C PRO A 3 -4.92 13.45 -6.88
N HIS A 4 -4.96 12.34 -7.61
CA HIS A 4 -3.87 11.80 -8.46
C HIS A 4 -3.44 12.72 -9.61
N LYS A 5 -4.29 13.68 -10.04
CA LYS A 5 -3.95 14.67 -11.07
C LYS A 5 -2.96 15.73 -10.60
N THR A 6 -2.85 15.94 -9.28
CA THR A 6 -1.88 16.88 -8.72
C THR A 6 -0.50 16.24 -8.67
N LYS A 7 0.58 17.03 -8.78
CA LYS A 7 1.96 16.55 -8.62
C LYS A 7 2.14 15.76 -7.30
N ARG A 8 1.54 16.26 -6.22
CA ARG A 8 1.52 15.60 -4.90
C ARG A 8 0.79 14.25 -4.94
N GLY A 9 -0.36 14.18 -5.61
CA GLY A 9 -1.13 12.95 -5.73
C GLY A 9 -0.43 11.88 -6.56
N ALA A 10 0.23 12.26 -7.66
CA ALA A 10 1.07 11.34 -8.44
C ALA A 10 2.23 10.79 -7.59
N ALA A 11 2.92 11.65 -6.83
CA ALA A 11 3.98 11.23 -5.91
C ALA A 11 3.48 10.29 -4.80
N ALA A 12 2.25 10.51 -4.30
CA ALA A 12 1.64 9.63 -3.31
C ALA A 12 1.28 8.25 -3.89
N LEU A 13 0.79 8.18 -5.14
CA LEU A 13 0.58 6.90 -5.83
C LEU A 13 1.88 6.12 -6.01
N ALA A 14 2.97 6.80 -6.38
CA ALA A 14 4.27 6.16 -6.58
C ALA A 14 4.86 5.51 -5.30
N ARG A 15 4.42 5.94 -4.10
CA ARG A 15 4.85 5.35 -2.82
C ARG A 15 4.10 4.06 -2.49
N LEU A 16 2.90 3.88 -3.02
CA LEU A 16 2.07 2.71 -2.75
C LEU A 16 2.50 1.55 -3.65
N LYS A 17 2.76 0.38 -3.06
CA LYS A 17 2.99 -0.88 -3.77
C LYS A 17 1.91 -1.87 -3.34
N VAL A 18 1.24 -2.48 -4.31
CA VAL A 18 0.17 -3.46 -4.08
C VAL A 18 0.54 -4.73 -4.83
N PHE A 19 0.40 -5.87 -4.16
CA PHE A 19 0.69 -7.19 -4.71
C PHE A 19 -0.50 -8.10 -4.43
N GLU A 20 -0.73 -9.06 -5.32
CA GLU A 20 -1.59 -10.20 -5.03
C GLU A 20 -0.74 -11.29 -4.35
N GLY A 21 -1.25 -11.89 -3.27
CA GLY A 21 -0.45 -12.76 -2.41
C GLY A 21 0.67 -12.00 -1.69
N ILE A 22 1.75 -12.69 -1.34
CA ILE A 22 2.87 -12.11 -0.60
C ILE A 22 4.19 -12.52 -1.29
N PRO A 23 4.70 -11.70 -2.23
CA PRO A 23 5.93 -12.03 -2.92
C PRO A 23 7.15 -11.84 -1.99
N PRO A 24 8.27 -12.55 -2.25
CA PRO A 24 9.54 -12.26 -1.62
C PRO A 24 9.96 -10.81 -1.93
N PRO A 25 10.49 -10.03 -0.97
CA PRO A 25 10.90 -10.37 0.40
C PRO A 25 9.84 -10.10 1.48
N TYR A 26 8.61 -9.73 1.11
CA TYR A 26 7.58 -9.32 2.07
C TYR A 26 6.98 -10.50 2.85
N ASP A 27 7.24 -11.72 2.41
CA ASP A 27 6.86 -12.98 3.05
C ASP A 27 7.50 -13.15 4.44
N LYS A 28 8.75 -12.69 4.59
CA LYS A 28 9.51 -12.77 5.85
C LYS A 28 9.32 -11.54 6.75
N MET A 29 8.74 -10.47 6.22
CA MET A 29 8.51 -9.24 6.99
C MET A 29 7.28 -9.39 7.90
N LYS A 30 7.31 -8.76 9.08
CA LYS A 30 6.15 -8.73 9.98
C LYS A 30 5.01 -7.97 9.31
N ARG A 31 3.89 -8.66 9.12
CA ARG A 31 2.66 -8.09 8.56
C ARG A 31 1.95 -7.24 9.61
N MET A 32 1.61 -6.02 9.24
CA MET A 32 0.82 -5.12 10.07
C MET A 32 -0.65 -5.21 9.65
N VAL A 33 -1.54 -5.28 10.62
CA VAL A 33 -3.00 -5.28 10.42
C VAL A 33 -3.55 -3.96 10.93
N VAL A 34 -4.42 -3.32 10.16
CA VAL A 34 -5.15 -2.12 10.58
C VAL A 34 -6.49 -2.57 11.18
N PRO A 35 -6.71 -2.47 12.50
CA PRO A 35 -7.89 -3.04 13.16
C PRO A 35 -9.23 -2.51 12.64
N ASP A 36 -9.29 -1.21 12.31
CA ASP A 36 -10.51 -0.56 11.80
C ASP A 36 -10.95 -1.05 10.41
N ALA A 37 -10.10 -1.82 9.72
CA ALA A 37 -10.39 -2.40 8.41
C ALA A 37 -10.76 -3.89 8.48
N LEU A 38 -10.93 -4.45 9.69
CA LEU A 38 -11.43 -5.81 9.89
C LEU A 38 -12.97 -5.85 9.69
N LYS A 39 -13.48 -7.02 9.31
CA LYS A 39 -14.92 -7.25 9.08
C LYS A 39 -15.71 -7.25 10.38
#